data_AF-A0A6L7LFB3-F1
#
_entry.id   AF-A0A6L7LFB3-F1
#
_cell.length_a   1.000
_cell.length_b   1.000
_cell.length_c   1.000
_cell.angle_alpha   90.00
_cell.angle_beta   90.00
_cell.angle_gamma   90.00
#
_symmetry.space_group_name_H-M   'P 1'
#
loop_
_entity.id
_entity.type
_entity.pdbx_description
1 polymer ?
#
loop_
_entity_poly.entity_id
_entity_poly.type
_entity_poly.pdbx_seq_one_letter_code
_entity_poly.pdbx_strand_id
1 'polypeptide(L)'
;MGRYGRTVIIIAVVVIAAGLILGFQTFSVGGFQRGSDNTLLGLSLGLDLQGGSHLVYQTNLVDPNTGARVEVTQDQLDALKLNIERRVNSSGLGEPIIQILGTDRLLVQLPGLDDPARAKRI
;
A
#
# COMPACT_ATOMS: atom_id res chain seq x y z
N MET A 1 15.48 -53.23 -19.69
CA MET A 1 15.18 -52.39 -18.51
C MET A 1 16.03 -51.09 -18.49
N GLY A 2 16.04 -50.28 -19.56
CA GLY A 2 17.00 -49.15 -19.67
C GLY A 2 16.42 -47.78 -20.01
N ARG A 3 15.10 -47.66 -20.20
CA ARG A 3 14.46 -46.40 -20.63
C ARG A 3 13.83 -45.64 -19.47
N TYR A 4 13.24 -46.34 -18.50
CA TYR A 4 12.60 -45.73 -17.33
C TYR A 4 13.59 -45.17 -16.30
N GLY A 5 14.82 -45.69 -16.22
CA GLY A 5 15.83 -45.21 -15.26
C GLY A 5 16.25 -43.76 -15.53
N ARG A 6 16.42 -43.38 -16.80
CA ARG A 6 16.71 -41.98 -17.19
C ARG A 6 15.58 -41.05 -16.80
N THR A 7 14.33 -41.45 -17.01
CA THR A 7 13.16 -40.63 -16.66
C THR A 7 13.04 -40.42 -15.15
N VAL A 8 13.29 -41.47 -14.35
CA VAL A 8 13.27 -41.37 -12.88
C VAL A 8 14.36 -40.43 -12.36
N ILE A 9 15.57 -40.48 -12.93
CA ILE A 9 16.66 -39.58 -12.56
C ILE A 9 16.30 -38.12 -12.90
N ILE A 10 15.74 -37.87 -14.09
CA ILE A 10 15.33 -36.51 -14.48
C ILE A 10 14.25 -35.99 -13.53
N ILE A 11 13.24 -36.79 -13.20
CA ILE A 11 12.19 -36.41 -12.26
C ILE A 11 12.79 -36.10 -10.88
N ALA A 12 13.69 -36.94 -10.37
CA ALA A 12 14.34 -36.73 -9.09
C ALA A 12 15.15 -35.41 -9.08
N VAL A 13 15.90 -35.12 -10.14
CA VAL A 13 16.65 -33.85 -10.27
C VAL A 13 15.72 -32.64 -10.30
N VAL A 14 14.61 -32.72 -11.04
CA VAL A 14 13.61 -31.63 -11.10
C VAL A 14 12.97 -31.40 -9.74
N VAL A 15 12.63 -32.46 -9.01
CA VAL A 15 12.04 -32.36 -7.66
C VAL A 15 13.04 -31.74 -6.68
N ILE A 16 14.31 -32.15 -6.72
CA ILE A 16 15.37 -31.59 -5.87
C ILE A 16 15.59 -30.11 -6.22
N ALA A 17 15.66 -29.78 -7.51
CA ALA A 17 15.83 -28.40 -7.97
C ALA A 17 14.63 -27.52 -7.55
N ALA A 18 13.40 -28.01 -7.71
CA ALA A 18 12.20 -27.32 -7.25
C ALA A 18 12.21 -27.11 -5.73
N GLY A 19 12.61 -28.13 -4.95
CA GLY A 19 12.76 -28.03 -3.50
C GLY A 19 13.79 -26.99 -3.08
N LEU A 20 14.94 -26.94 -3.76
CA LEU A 20 15.98 -25.93 -3.52
C LEU A 20 15.52 -24.52 -3.92
N ILE A 21 14.80 -24.36 -5.04
CA ILE A 21 14.23 -23.08 -5.48
C ILE A 21 13.21 -22.55 -4.47
N LEU A 22 12.38 -23.43 -3.90
CA LEU A 22 11.39 -23.06 -2.88
C LEU A 22 12.02 -22.77 -1.52
N GLY A 23 13.08 -23.50 -1.16
CA GLY A 23 13.78 -23.37 0.13
C GLY A 23 14.69 -22.14 0.21
N PHE A 24 15.30 -21.73 -0.90
CA PHE A 24 16.17 -20.55 -0.98
C PHE A 24 15.49 -19.42 -1.77
N GLN A 25 14.68 -18.62 -1.07
CA GLN A 25 13.88 -17.56 -1.68
C GLN A 25 14.63 -16.24 -1.88
N THR A 26 15.75 -16.04 -1.20
CA THR A 26 16.56 -14.82 -1.23
C THR A 26 17.89 -15.09 -1.95
N PHE A 27 18.06 -14.52 -3.13
CA PHE A 27 19.30 -14.66 -3.91
C PHE A 27 19.69 -13.31 -4.51
N SER A 28 20.93 -12.88 -4.26
CA SER A 28 21.49 -11.64 -4.78
C SER A 28 22.74 -11.90 -5.60
N VAL A 29 22.70 -11.69 -6.92
CA VAL A 29 23.88 -11.77 -7.80
C VAL A 29 23.93 -10.60 -8.75
N GLY A 30 25.05 -9.87 -8.75
CA GLY A 30 25.36 -8.85 -9.76
C GLY A 30 24.36 -7.70 -9.85
N GLY A 31 23.72 -7.31 -8.75
CA GLY A 31 22.70 -6.26 -8.71
C GLY A 31 21.26 -6.75 -8.95
N PHE A 32 21.06 -8.04 -9.20
CA PHE A 32 19.73 -8.65 -9.20
C PHE A 32 19.42 -9.22 -7.81
N GLN A 33 18.48 -8.59 -7.09
CA GLN A 33 17.87 -9.14 -5.88
C GLN A 33 16.57 -9.87 -6.27
N ARG A 34 16.48 -11.17 -5.97
CA ARG A 34 15.23 -11.95 -5.97
C ARG A 34 14.90 -12.31 -4.52
N GLY A 35 13.70 -11.96 -4.04
CA GLY A 35 13.26 -12.11 -2.65
C GLY A 35 13.53 -10.87 -1.78
N SER A 36 12.79 -10.71 -0.68
CA SER A 36 12.95 -9.61 0.30
C SER A 36 12.82 -10.16 1.72
N ASP A 37 13.58 -9.63 2.67
CA ASP A 37 13.63 -10.11 4.08
C ASP A 37 12.27 -10.01 4.80
N ASN A 38 11.38 -9.19 4.27
CA ASN A 38 10.08 -8.85 4.81
C ASN A 38 8.91 -9.29 3.91
N THR A 39 9.17 -9.91 2.75
CA THR A 39 8.10 -10.28 1.82
C THR A 39 8.42 -11.53 1.00
N LEU A 40 7.51 -12.51 1.03
CA LEU A 40 7.59 -13.75 0.24
C LEU A 40 7.80 -13.41 -1.25
N LEU A 41 8.89 -13.93 -1.82
CA LEU A 41 9.25 -13.83 -3.25
C LEU A 41 9.49 -12.40 -3.79
N GLY A 42 9.60 -11.38 -2.94
CA GLY A 42 9.79 -9.99 -3.39
C GLY A 42 8.56 -9.38 -4.09
N LEU A 43 7.37 -9.95 -3.83
CA LEU A 43 6.10 -9.37 -4.26
C LEU A 43 5.83 -8.08 -3.49
N SER A 44 5.36 -7.03 -4.17
CA SER A 44 4.83 -5.84 -3.50
C SER A 44 3.42 -6.16 -2.99
N LEU A 45 3.23 -6.16 -1.66
CA LEU A 45 1.94 -6.43 -1.03
C LEU A 45 1.09 -5.17 -1.08
N GLY A 46 -0.16 -5.28 -1.53
CA GLY A 46 -1.12 -4.16 -1.49
C GLY A 46 -1.61 -3.87 -0.07
N LEU A 47 -2.37 -2.77 0.12
CA LEU A 47 -2.86 -2.27 1.41
C LEU A 47 -3.55 -3.33 2.30
N ASP A 48 -4.28 -4.29 1.71
CA ASP A 48 -4.96 -5.37 2.44
C ASP A 48 -3.99 -6.42 3.02
N LEU A 49 -2.81 -6.55 2.41
CA LEU A 49 -1.76 -7.50 2.83
C LEU A 49 -0.58 -6.81 3.55
N GLN A 50 -0.36 -5.52 3.29
CA GLN A 50 0.72 -4.71 3.87
C GLN A 50 0.30 -3.95 5.14
N GLY A 51 -1.02 -3.76 5.34
CA GLY A 51 -1.53 -2.91 6.43
C GLY A 51 -1.45 -1.42 6.09
N GLY A 52 -2.25 -0.61 6.80
CA GLY A 52 -2.30 0.84 6.64
C GLY A 52 -3.57 1.45 7.24
N SER A 53 -3.68 2.78 7.19
CA SER A 53 -4.77 3.54 7.81
C SER A 53 -5.70 4.14 6.76
N HIS A 54 -7.01 3.90 6.93
CA HIS A 54 -8.08 4.49 6.13
C HIS A 54 -8.85 5.49 7.00
N LEU A 55 -8.95 6.73 6.52
CA LEU A 55 -9.67 7.80 7.21
C LEU A 55 -10.70 8.42 6.26
N VAL A 56 -11.96 8.47 6.71
CA VAL A 56 -13.02 9.20 6.01
C VAL A 56 -13.31 10.48 6.77
N TYR A 57 -13.07 11.61 6.14
CA TYR A 57 -13.36 12.93 6.67
C TYR A 57 -14.65 13.46 6.04
N GLN A 58 -15.53 14.01 6.86
CA GLN A 58 -16.69 14.75 6.39
C GLN A 58 -16.44 16.24 6.61
N THR A 59 -16.61 17.02 5.54
CA THR A 59 -16.50 18.46 5.61
C THR A 59 -17.74 19.04 6.28
N ASN A 60 -17.52 19.86 7.30
CA ASN A 60 -18.57 20.61 7.96
C ASN A 60 -18.21 22.09 7.84
N LEU A 61 -18.55 22.69 6.70
CA LEU A 61 -18.29 24.09 6.46
C LEU A 61 -19.40 24.92 7.11
N VAL A 62 -19.00 25.79 8.04
CA VAL A 62 -19.91 26.65 8.80
C VAL A 62 -19.46 28.09 8.59
N ASP A 63 -20.40 28.98 8.26
CA ASP A 63 -20.13 30.40 8.16
C ASP A 63 -19.79 30.95 9.57
N PRO A 64 -18.62 31.55 9.77
CA PRO A 64 -18.17 32.04 11.08
C PRO A 64 -19.02 33.20 11.62
N ASN A 65 -19.75 33.91 10.77
CA ASN A 65 -20.57 35.06 11.18
C ASN A 65 -22.03 34.67 11.45
N THR A 66 -22.56 33.70 10.72
CA THR A 66 -23.99 33.32 10.79
C THR A 66 -24.22 31.96 11.45
N GLY A 67 -23.19 31.15 11.63
CA GLY A 67 -23.28 29.78 12.16
C GLY A 67 -24.05 28.82 11.24
N ALA A 68 -24.43 29.26 10.04
CA ALA A 68 -25.15 28.45 9.08
C ALA A 68 -24.20 27.47 8.37
N ARG A 69 -24.70 26.26 8.07
CA ARG A 69 -23.98 25.32 7.21
C ARG A 69 -23.93 25.88 5.79
N VAL A 70 -22.73 26.00 5.26
CA VAL A 70 -22.49 26.43 3.88
C VAL A 70 -22.29 25.17 3.04
N GLU A 71 -22.91 25.15 1.87
CA GLU A 71 -22.72 24.06 0.93
C GLU A 71 -21.27 24.07 0.41
N VAL A 72 -20.60 22.93 0.52
CA VAL A 72 -19.18 22.84 0.17
C VAL A 72 -19.05 22.86 -1.35
N THR A 73 -18.28 23.80 -1.88
CA THR A 73 -18.01 23.91 -3.33
C THR A 73 -16.88 22.96 -3.73
N GLN A 74 -16.89 22.46 -4.97
CA GLN A 74 -15.86 21.56 -5.49
C GLN A 74 -14.45 22.15 -5.38
N ASP A 75 -14.28 23.45 -5.68
CA ASP A 75 -13.00 24.15 -5.55
C ASP A 75 -12.44 24.13 -4.12
N GLN A 76 -13.33 24.16 -3.11
CA GLN A 76 -12.94 24.10 -1.69
C GLN A 76 -12.48 22.69 -1.31
N LEU A 77 -13.10 21.65 -1.86
CA LEU A 77 -12.67 20.27 -1.67
C LEU A 77 -11.32 20.00 -2.34
N ASP A 78 -11.09 20.55 -3.53
CA ASP A 78 -9.82 20.43 -4.22
C ASP A 78 -8.70 21.16 -3.47
N ALA A 79 -8.99 22.36 -2.94
CA ALA A 79 -8.06 23.08 -2.08
C ALA A 79 -7.76 22.30 -0.78
N LEU A 80 -8.77 21.68 -0.17
CA LEU A 80 -8.60 20.86 1.03
C LEU A 80 -7.74 19.63 0.75
N LYS A 81 -8.01 18.93 -0.36
CA LYS A 81 -7.22 17.79 -0.83
C LYS A 81 -5.75 18.17 -0.95
N LEU A 82 -5.44 19.26 -1.65
CA LEU A 82 -4.06 19.71 -1.85
C LEU A 82 -3.36 20.05 -0.54
N ASN A 83 -4.08 20.66 0.42
CA ASN A 83 -3.52 20.97 1.73
C ASN A 83 -3.19 19.71 2.53
N ILE A 84 -4.07 18.73 2.54
CA ILE A 84 -3.85 17.45 3.23
C ILE A 84 -2.68 16.70 2.57
N GLU A 85 -2.63 16.66 1.25
CA GLU A 85 -1.53 16.02 0.50
C GLU A 85 -0.17 16.62 0.88
N ARG A 86 -0.06 17.96 0.89
CA ARG A 86 1.17 18.65 1.29
C ARG A 86 1.58 18.38 2.73
N ARG A 87 0.61 18.34 3.66
CA ARG A 87 0.87 18.06 5.09
C ARG A 87 1.34 16.63 5.32
N VAL A 88 0.74 15.67 4.64
CA VAL A 88 1.16 14.28 4.75
C VAL A 88 2.55 14.11 4.13
N ASN A 89 2.80 14.68 2.95
CA ASN A 89 4.11 14.64 2.31
C ASN A 89 5.20 15.27 3.20
N SER A 90 4.90 16.38 3.88
CA SER A 90 5.86 17.01 4.81
C SER A 90 6.05 16.24 6.12
N SER A 91 5.09 15.40 6.52
CA SER A 91 5.19 14.53 7.70
C SER A 91 6.08 13.30 7.50
N GLY A 92 6.49 13.01 6.26
CA GLY A 92 7.34 11.87 5.91
C GLY A 92 6.61 10.52 5.99
N LEU A 93 5.28 10.51 6.01
CA LEU A 93 4.45 9.30 6.11
C LEU A 93 4.14 8.64 4.76
N GLY A 94 4.87 9.02 3.70
CA GLY A 94 4.65 8.53 2.34
C GLY A 94 3.63 9.34 1.55
N GLU A 95 3.31 8.86 0.35
CA GLU A 95 2.33 9.50 -0.55
C GLU A 95 0.91 9.08 -0.19
N PRO A 96 0.02 10.01 0.22
CA PRO A 96 -1.37 9.70 0.51
C PRO A 96 -2.19 9.50 -0.76
N ILE A 97 -3.16 8.59 -0.72
CA ILE A 97 -4.20 8.50 -1.75
C ILE A 97 -5.43 9.22 -1.23
N ILE A 98 -5.79 10.34 -1.87
CA ILE A 98 -6.92 11.18 -1.47
C ILE A 98 -7.99 11.19 -2.57
N GLN A 99 -9.23 10.83 -2.21
CA GLN A 99 -10.37 10.77 -3.12
C GLN A 99 -11.58 11.51 -2.54
N ILE A 100 -12.35 12.18 -3.38
CA ILE A 100 -13.60 12.84 -2.98
C ILE A 100 -14.74 11.83 -3.11
N LEU A 101 -15.55 11.68 -2.06
CA LEU A 101 -16.68 10.76 -1.99
C LEU A 101 -18.00 11.52 -1.92
N GLY A 102 -18.67 11.67 -3.06
CA GLY A 102 -19.91 12.45 -3.15
C GLY A 102 -19.63 13.95 -3.15
N THR A 103 -20.39 14.72 -2.38
CA THR A 103 -20.33 16.19 -2.35
C THR A 103 -19.65 16.78 -1.13
N ASP A 104 -19.40 16.01 -0.06
CA ASP A 104 -18.93 16.56 1.22
C ASP A 104 -17.90 15.69 1.95
N ARG A 105 -17.52 14.53 1.40
CA ARG A 105 -16.59 13.61 2.06
C ARG A 105 -15.27 13.48 1.32
N LEU A 106 -14.21 13.28 2.09
CA LEU A 106 -12.86 13.07 1.61
C LEU A 106 -12.32 11.78 2.21
N LEU A 107 -12.01 10.84 1.34
CA LEU A 107 -11.32 9.60 1.65
C LEU A 107 -9.81 9.83 1.62
N VAL A 108 -9.12 9.53 2.72
CA VAL A 108 -7.67 9.62 2.84
C VAL A 108 -7.13 8.24 3.22
N GLN A 109 -6.25 7.70 2.38
CA GLN A 109 -5.58 6.44 2.64
C GLN A 109 -4.08 6.68 2.78
N LEU A 110 -3.50 6.13 3.85
CA LEU A 110 -2.08 6.26 4.18
C LEU A 110 -1.44 4.87 4.17
N PRO A 111 -0.82 4.45 3.05
CA PRO A 111 -0.17 3.16 2.95
C PRO A 111 1.08 3.10 3.84
N GLY A 112 1.33 1.97 4.50
CA GLY A 112 2.50 1.78 5.37
C GLY A 112 2.42 2.50 6.72
N LEU A 113 1.25 3.05 7.07
CA LEU A 113 0.98 3.61 8.39
C LEU A 113 -0.03 2.74 9.16
N ASP A 114 0.47 1.85 10.01
CA ASP A 114 -0.36 0.92 10.78
C ASP A 114 -1.12 1.59 11.93
N ASP A 115 -0.69 2.78 12.37
CA ASP A 115 -1.32 3.53 13.47
C ASP A 115 -2.16 4.72 12.96
N PRO A 116 -3.50 4.62 12.94
CA PRO A 116 -4.38 5.73 12.54
C PRO A 116 -4.32 6.92 13.51
N ALA A 117 -3.90 6.73 14.76
CA ALA A 117 -3.77 7.83 15.72
C ALA A 117 -2.61 8.75 15.33
N ARG A 118 -1.56 8.24 14.69
CA ARG A 118 -0.46 9.04 14.17
C ARG A 118 -0.87 9.91 12.99
N ALA A 119 -1.73 9.38 12.11
CA ALA A 119 -2.31 10.12 11.00
C ALA A 119 -3.19 11.30 11.44
N LYS A 120 -3.96 11.13 12.52
CA LYS A 120 -4.90 12.15 13.02
C LYS A 120 -4.20 13.39 13.61
N ARG A 121 -2.92 13.30 13.98
CA ARG A 121 -2.18 14.38 14.66
C ARG A 121 -1.58 15.44 13.73
N ILE A 122 -1.80 15.33 12.42
CA ILE A 122 -1.14 16.09 11.35
C ILE A 122 -2.17 17.02 10.69
#